data_AF-A0A8S9WMP8-F1
#
_entry.id   AF-A0A8S9WMP8-F1
#
_cell.length_a   1.000
_cell.length_b   1.000
_cell.length_c   1.000
_cell.angle_alpha   90.00
_cell.angle_beta   90.00
_cell.angle_gamma   90.00
#
_symmetry.space_group_name_H-M   'P 1'
#
loop_
_entity.id
_entity.type
_entity.pdbx_description
1 polymer ?
#
loop_
_entity_poly.entity_id
_entity_poly.type
_entity_poly.pdbx_seq_one_letter_code
_entity_poly.pdbx_strand_id
1 'polypeptide(L)'
;MAPNKNAVEEKRQRKREYDRKRREKMKNDPELRQEQQLKERLKYQKKLQKKQVKLVSDMTDRELRECRKKRRAASKKWYWKEKAKALQKETEAGQTGNSSVTPPQQSSASKIQHILKLAERRKRKRMENMRNEISKLKKDSKKKERIIERLKRRESRAKLAQTSSSSSPRSHVTKIMKNETEKQIARRVLFGESVRQSVEKYYSTLEKKKKPLFRECFLNNARFLRKYRLLSNFNFLSSRLFDQKTKDITNSGFARYKLKKITEQVKRDVKEFFEDDENSIMCPGKKDCITKHKVKKQKRYLTGTLLELHSKFCGNPESYKLSYATFCRLKPFWVVPQKVTARDTCACRICENISLMVSGLHRFDIIRFKKASDVLKTICCDDNSLACLERNCSNCQNLVIPYEPFEEGEVCYDEWTTNNVEITKGNAKKTVKHVIKATVKSSAMKREVHTRKHSTNHFVLFHRTLSTDLLLYGHT
;
A
#
# COMPACT_ATOMS: atom_id res chain seq x y z
N MET A 1 6.26 6.21 29.71
CA MET A 1 5.90 4.81 30.07
C MET A 1 4.67 4.39 29.28
N ALA A 2 4.51 3.12 28.90
CA ALA A 2 3.30 2.69 28.19
C ALA A 2 2.14 2.76 29.20
N PRO A 3 1.00 3.41 28.88
CA PRO A 3 -0.10 3.48 29.82
C PRO A 3 -0.55 2.05 30.13
N ASN A 4 -0.56 1.71 31.42
CA ASN A 4 -0.97 0.41 31.93
C ASN A 4 -2.29 0.00 31.25
N LYS A 5 -2.31 -1.15 30.56
CA LYS A 5 -3.49 -1.62 29.82
C LYS A 5 -4.72 -1.72 30.73
N ASN A 6 -4.50 -2.04 32.01
CA ASN A 6 -5.54 -2.09 33.04
C ASN A 6 -6.10 -0.68 33.29
N ALA A 7 -5.24 0.35 33.41
CA ALA A 7 -5.67 1.74 33.55
C ALA A 7 -6.41 2.28 32.31
N VAL A 8 -6.11 1.79 31.10
CA VAL A 8 -6.84 2.17 29.87
C VAL A 8 -8.22 1.53 29.82
N GLU A 9 -8.35 0.24 30.17
CA GLU A 9 -9.65 -0.42 30.21
C GLU A 9 -10.50 0.08 31.38
N GLU A 10 -9.89 0.41 32.51
CA GLU A 10 -10.55 1.05 33.65
C GLU A 10 -11.08 2.45 33.28
N LYS A 11 -10.27 3.28 32.60
CA LYS A 11 -10.77 4.57 32.04
C LYS A 11 -11.94 4.37 31.08
N ARG A 12 -11.92 3.30 30.28
CA ARG A 12 -13.04 2.96 29.38
C ARG A 12 -14.26 2.48 30.15
N GLN A 13 -14.09 1.70 31.21
CA GLN A 13 -15.18 1.25 32.08
C GLN A 13 -15.82 2.44 32.81
N ARG A 14 -15.01 3.30 33.46
CA ARG A 14 -15.47 4.56 34.07
C ARG A 14 -16.25 5.42 33.08
N LYS A 15 -15.76 5.53 31.82
CA LYS A 15 -16.49 6.24 30.76
C LYS A 15 -17.81 5.55 30.37
N ARG A 16 -17.84 4.22 30.26
CA ARG A 16 -19.07 3.45 29.97
C ARG A 16 -20.10 3.62 31.09
N GLU A 17 -19.66 3.66 32.34
CA GLU A 17 -20.50 3.88 33.52
C GLU A 17 -21.01 5.32 33.58
N TYR A 18 -20.15 6.31 33.36
CA TYR A 18 -20.56 7.71 33.23
C TYR A 18 -21.60 7.89 32.12
N ASP A 19 -21.35 7.34 30.93
CA ASP A 19 -22.29 7.39 29.80
C ASP A 19 -23.61 6.66 30.12
N ARG A 20 -23.57 5.59 30.92
CA ARG A 20 -24.77 4.87 31.38
C ARG A 20 -25.58 5.73 32.35
N LYS A 21 -24.96 6.24 33.42
CA LYS A 21 -25.59 7.13 34.40
C LYS A 21 -26.15 8.38 33.74
N ARG A 22 -25.43 8.97 32.77
CA ARG A 22 -25.91 10.10 31.98
C ARG A 22 -27.17 9.73 31.18
N ARG A 23 -27.19 8.58 30.52
CA ARG A 23 -28.39 8.12 29.77
C ARG A 23 -29.56 7.80 30.68
N GLU A 24 -29.30 7.26 31.87
CA GLU A 24 -30.34 7.02 32.89
C GLU A 24 -30.91 8.34 33.41
N LYS A 25 -30.07 9.32 33.74
CA LYS A 25 -30.50 10.68 34.10
C LYS A 25 -31.36 11.33 33.02
N MET A 26 -30.92 11.27 31.75
CA MET A 26 -31.69 11.76 30.59
C MET A 26 -32.97 10.96 30.32
N LYS A 27 -33.03 9.69 30.73
CA LYS A 27 -34.24 8.87 30.61
C LYS A 27 -35.23 9.20 31.72
N ASN A 28 -34.77 9.54 32.90
CA ASN A 28 -35.62 9.83 34.06
C ASN A 28 -36.15 11.27 34.05
N ASP A 29 -35.45 12.21 33.41
CA ASP A 29 -35.85 13.61 33.29
C ASP A 29 -36.56 13.89 31.93
N PRO A 30 -37.85 14.27 31.92
CA PRO A 30 -38.61 14.54 30.71
C PRO A 30 -38.20 15.84 30.00
N GLU A 31 -37.80 16.88 30.72
CA GLU A 31 -37.43 18.19 30.14
C GLU A 31 -36.10 18.10 29.40
N LEU A 32 -35.10 17.48 30.04
CA LEU A 32 -33.81 17.21 29.42
C LEU A 32 -33.96 16.35 28.16
N ARG A 33 -34.90 15.40 28.16
CA ARG A 33 -35.21 14.57 27.01
C ARG A 33 -35.78 15.40 25.85
N GLN A 34 -36.71 16.31 26.12
CA GLN A 34 -37.28 17.19 25.10
C GLN A 34 -36.22 18.13 24.51
N GLU A 35 -35.39 18.73 25.37
CA GLU A 35 -34.30 19.61 24.95
C GLU A 35 -33.29 18.86 24.04
N GLN A 36 -32.95 17.61 24.38
CA GLN A 36 -32.10 16.77 23.53
C GLN A 36 -32.74 16.47 22.17
N GLN A 37 -34.05 16.15 22.14
CA GLN A 37 -34.76 15.91 20.88
C GLN A 37 -34.74 17.14 19.98
N LEU A 38 -34.93 18.34 20.53
CA LEU A 38 -34.82 19.60 19.80
C LEU A 38 -33.41 19.80 19.23
N LYS A 39 -32.37 19.60 20.05
CA LYS A 39 -30.96 19.65 19.60
C LYS A 39 -30.67 18.66 18.46
N GLU A 40 -31.21 17.44 18.54
CA GLU A 40 -31.04 16.43 17.49
C GLU A 40 -31.78 16.78 16.19
N ARG A 41 -33.01 17.33 16.29
CA ARG A 41 -33.78 17.83 15.13
C ARG A 41 -33.04 18.97 14.42
N LEU A 42 -32.54 19.96 15.16
CA LEU A 42 -31.76 21.08 14.60
C LEU A 42 -30.48 20.57 13.92
N LYS A 43 -29.79 19.60 14.54
CA LYS A 43 -28.59 18.99 13.95
C LYS A 43 -28.90 18.24 12.65
N TYR A 44 -30.05 17.56 12.59
CA TYR A 44 -30.50 16.88 11.38
C TYR A 44 -30.84 17.87 10.27
N GLN A 45 -31.56 18.95 10.56
CA GLN A 45 -31.85 20.03 9.60
C GLN A 45 -30.56 20.64 9.03
N LYS A 46 -29.56 20.94 9.87
CA LYS A 46 -28.25 21.43 9.42
C LYS A 46 -27.54 20.45 8.47
N LYS A 47 -27.71 19.14 8.66
CA LYS A 47 -27.13 18.12 7.77
C LYS A 47 -27.87 18.00 6.44
N LEU A 48 -29.19 18.19 6.43
CA LEU A 48 -29.99 18.28 5.22
C LEU A 48 -29.58 19.51 4.39
N GLN A 49 -29.49 20.68 5.02
CA GLN A 49 -29.01 21.92 4.36
C GLN A 49 -27.61 21.74 3.74
N LYS A 50 -26.71 21.05 4.45
CA LYS A 50 -25.34 20.74 3.97
C LYS A 50 -25.28 19.58 2.96
N LYS A 51 -26.42 19.03 2.52
CA LYS A 51 -26.52 17.86 1.61
C LYS A 51 -25.72 16.62 2.08
N GLN A 52 -25.47 16.50 3.39
CA GLN A 52 -24.75 15.37 3.99
C GLN A 52 -25.66 14.16 4.24
N VAL A 53 -26.98 14.39 4.28
CA VAL A 53 -28.03 13.38 4.40
C VAL A 53 -29.04 13.64 3.30
N LYS A 54 -29.46 12.57 2.62
CA LYS A 54 -30.51 12.61 1.60
C LYS A 54 -31.83 12.15 2.18
N LEU A 55 -32.94 12.76 1.76
CA LEU A 55 -34.27 12.21 2.02
C LEU A 55 -34.49 10.95 1.19
N VAL A 56 -35.50 10.15 1.57
CA VAL A 56 -35.85 8.93 0.84
C VAL A 56 -36.30 9.24 -0.59
N SER A 57 -36.98 10.37 -0.78
CA SER A 57 -37.36 10.93 -2.08
C SER A 57 -36.17 11.19 -3.01
N ASP A 58 -35.05 11.63 -2.44
CA ASP A 58 -33.89 12.11 -3.21
C ASP A 58 -32.84 11.02 -3.41
N MET A 59 -33.10 9.81 -2.91
CA MET A 59 -32.23 8.65 -3.08
C MET A 59 -32.59 7.91 -4.36
N THR A 60 -31.56 7.55 -5.14
CA THR A 60 -31.73 6.68 -6.30
C THR A 60 -32.17 5.27 -5.88
N ASP A 61 -32.79 4.50 -6.79
CA ASP A 61 -33.18 3.11 -6.55
C ASP A 61 -32.02 2.21 -6.08
N ARG A 62 -30.80 2.52 -6.52
CA ARG A 62 -29.59 1.81 -6.10
C ARG A 62 -29.25 2.12 -4.64
N GLU A 63 -29.30 3.39 -4.25
CA GLU A 63 -29.07 3.84 -2.87
C GLU A 63 -30.16 3.31 -1.92
N LEU A 64 -31.43 3.31 -2.36
CA LEU A 64 -32.55 2.72 -1.62
C LEU A 64 -32.34 1.22 -1.37
N ARG A 65 -31.88 0.48 -2.38
CA ARG A 65 -31.55 -0.95 -2.24
C ARG A 65 -30.43 -1.19 -1.23
N GLU A 66 -29.38 -0.37 -1.24
CA GLU A 66 -28.29 -0.46 -0.26
C GLU A 66 -28.75 -0.13 1.16
N CYS A 67 -29.54 0.93 1.32
CA CYS A 67 -30.14 1.29 2.60
C CYS A 67 -31.03 0.16 3.16
N ARG A 68 -31.90 -0.43 2.33
CA ARG A 68 -32.72 -1.59 2.71
C ARG A 68 -31.88 -2.80 3.09
N LYS A 69 -30.76 -3.04 2.38
CA LYS A 69 -29.82 -4.13 2.70
C LYS A 69 -29.14 -3.91 4.06
N LYS A 70 -28.70 -2.68 4.36
CA LYS A 70 -28.12 -2.30 5.66
C LYS A 70 -29.14 -2.45 6.78
N ARG A 71 -30.39 -1.98 6.60
CA ARG A 71 -31.49 -2.13 7.56
C ARG A 71 -31.78 -3.61 7.86
N ARG A 72 -31.90 -4.46 6.84
CA ARG A 72 -32.08 -5.91 7.01
C ARG A 72 -30.95 -6.56 7.80
N ALA A 73 -29.69 -6.19 7.53
CA ALA A 73 -28.54 -6.71 8.27
C ALA A 73 -28.54 -6.27 9.74
N ALA A 74 -28.88 -5.00 10.02
CA ALA A 74 -28.98 -4.47 11.37
C ALA A 74 -30.11 -5.13 12.18
N SER A 75 -31.30 -5.26 11.58
CA SER A 75 -32.45 -5.96 12.17
C SER A 75 -32.11 -7.41 12.51
N LYS A 76 -31.48 -8.14 11.57
CA LYS A 76 -31.01 -9.51 11.81
C LYS A 76 -30.02 -9.56 13.00
N LYS A 77 -29.06 -8.63 13.06
CA LYS A 77 -28.09 -8.57 14.16
C LYS A 77 -28.76 -8.29 15.51
N TRP A 78 -29.75 -7.39 15.55
CA TRP A 78 -30.53 -7.09 16.75
C TRP A 78 -31.32 -8.32 17.21
N TYR A 79 -32.01 -9.01 16.30
CA TYR A 79 -32.75 -10.24 16.59
C TYR A 79 -31.84 -11.31 17.23
N TRP A 80 -30.67 -11.59 16.65
CA TRP A 80 -29.73 -12.57 17.21
C TRP A 80 -29.22 -12.16 18.60
N LYS A 81 -29.05 -10.86 18.84
CA LYS A 81 -28.63 -10.33 20.14
C LYS A 81 -29.71 -10.53 21.20
N GLU A 82 -30.97 -10.22 20.88
CA GLU A 82 -32.09 -10.44 21.81
C GLU A 82 -32.32 -11.93 22.06
N LYS A 83 -32.25 -12.77 21.01
CA LYS A 83 -32.32 -14.23 21.18
C LYS A 83 -31.23 -14.78 22.09
N ALA A 84 -30.00 -14.28 21.97
CA ALA A 84 -28.90 -14.69 22.84
C ALA A 84 -29.13 -14.27 24.30
N LYS A 85 -29.68 -13.08 24.54
CA LYS A 85 -30.06 -12.64 25.90
C LYS A 85 -31.17 -13.50 26.50
N ALA A 86 -32.18 -13.86 25.70
CA ALA A 86 -33.27 -14.74 26.15
C ALA A 86 -32.73 -16.11 26.59
N LEU A 87 -31.85 -16.70 25.79
CA LEU A 87 -31.17 -17.96 26.15
C LEU A 87 -30.33 -17.84 27.43
N GLN A 88 -29.65 -16.72 27.64
CA GLN A 88 -28.88 -16.48 28.88
C GLN A 88 -29.81 -16.42 30.12
N LYS A 89 -30.94 -15.73 30.02
CA LYS A 89 -31.94 -15.68 31.09
C LYS A 89 -32.54 -17.06 31.40
N GLU A 90 -32.80 -17.87 30.38
CA GLU A 90 -33.30 -19.24 30.55
C GLU A 90 -32.26 -20.14 31.26
N THR A 91 -30.96 -19.99 30.95
CA THR A 91 -29.90 -20.73 31.65
C THR A 91 -29.68 -20.27 33.09
N GLU A 92 -29.90 -18.99 33.39
CA GLU A 92 -29.79 -18.43 34.74
C GLU A 92 -31.00 -18.81 35.62
N ALA A 93 -32.21 -18.84 35.06
CA ALA A 93 -33.42 -19.25 35.77
C ALA A 93 -33.49 -20.75 36.08
N GLY A 94 -32.81 -21.59 35.29
CA GLY A 94 -32.74 -23.05 35.54
C GLY A 94 -31.80 -23.46 36.68
N GLN A 95 -31.03 -22.54 37.27
CA GLN A 95 -30.07 -22.83 38.35
C GLN A 95 -30.58 -22.51 39.76
N THR A 96 -31.75 -21.87 39.91
CA THR A 96 -32.28 -21.44 41.22
C THR A 96 -33.47 -22.24 41.73
N GLY A 97 -33.90 -23.30 41.04
CA GLY A 97 -35.03 -24.15 41.45
C GLY A 97 -34.64 -25.60 41.67
N ASN A 98 -34.16 -25.93 42.88
CA ASN A 98 -34.53 -27.12 43.66
C ASN A 98 -33.52 -27.38 44.79
N SER A 99 -33.95 -27.14 46.02
CA SER A 99 -33.37 -27.71 47.23
C SER A 99 -34.51 -28.04 48.18
N SER A 100 -35.01 -29.27 48.08
CA SER A 100 -35.72 -29.94 49.19
C SER A 100 -35.27 -31.40 49.19
N VAL A 101 -34.94 -31.84 50.40
CA VAL A 101 -34.16 -33.03 50.73
C VAL A 101 -35.09 -34.21 51.01
N THR A 102 -34.79 -35.39 50.46
CA THR A 102 -35.18 -36.69 51.03
C THR A 102 -34.15 -37.77 50.64
N PRO A 103 -33.80 -38.74 51.51
CA PRO A 103 -32.58 -39.58 51.39
C PRO A 103 -32.73 -40.84 50.50
N PRO A 104 -31.62 -41.55 50.19
CA PRO A 104 -31.42 -42.21 48.89
C PRO A 104 -31.52 -43.75 48.88
N GLN A 105 -32.10 -44.33 47.82
CA GLN A 105 -31.77 -45.69 47.36
C GLN A 105 -30.58 -45.61 46.38
N GLN A 106 -29.40 -46.06 46.81
CA GLN A 106 -28.10 -45.65 46.26
C GLN A 106 -27.50 -46.48 45.09
N SER A 107 -28.15 -47.51 44.54
CA SER A 107 -27.47 -48.35 43.52
C SER A 107 -27.98 -48.18 42.07
N SER A 108 -29.24 -47.82 41.86
CA SER A 108 -29.85 -47.71 40.51
C SER A 108 -29.77 -46.31 39.90
N ALA A 109 -29.82 -45.25 40.73
CA ALA A 109 -29.82 -43.86 40.27
C ALA A 109 -28.51 -43.43 39.57
N SER A 110 -27.36 -43.94 40.02
CA SER A 110 -26.04 -43.64 39.43
C SER A 110 -25.88 -44.22 38.01
N LYS A 111 -26.35 -45.46 37.79
CA LYS A 111 -26.37 -46.08 36.45
C LYS A 111 -27.32 -45.34 35.51
N ILE A 112 -28.52 -44.97 35.98
CA ILE A 112 -29.49 -44.23 35.16
C ILE A 112 -28.96 -42.84 34.79
N GLN A 113 -28.35 -42.10 35.72
CA GLN A 113 -27.71 -40.82 35.44
C GLN A 113 -26.54 -40.94 34.45
N HIS A 114 -25.71 -41.99 34.55
CA HIS A 114 -24.62 -42.23 33.61
C HIS A 114 -25.14 -42.55 32.19
N ILE A 115 -26.19 -43.38 32.08
CA ILE A 115 -26.84 -43.70 30.81
C ILE A 115 -27.46 -42.46 30.17
N LEU A 116 -28.14 -41.61 30.94
CA LEU A 116 -28.70 -40.35 30.47
C LEU A 116 -27.61 -39.37 30.01
N LYS A 117 -26.51 -39.23 30.76
CA LYS A 117 -25.34 -38.42 30.35
C LYS A 117 -24.70 -38.93 29.06
N LEU A 118 -24.60 -40.26 28.88
CA LEU A 118 -24.10 -40.86 27.64
C LEU A 118 -25.05 -40.64 26.46
N ALA A 119 -26.36 -40.79 26.67
CA ALA A 119 -27.38 -40.53 25.65
C ALA A 119 -27.34 -39.06 25.21
N GLU A 120 -27.18 -38.13 26.16
CA GLU A 120 -27.11 -36.71 25.88
C GLU A 120 -25.81 -36.32 25.15
N ARG A 121 -24.68 -36.93 25.53
CA ARG A 121 -23.40 -36.77 24.81
C ARG A 121 -23.51 -37.29 23.36
N ARG A 122 -24.16 -38.44 23.14
CA ARG A 122 -24.43 -38.98 21.80
C ARG A 122 -25.32 -38.06 20.98
N LYS A 123 -26.38 -37.51 21.59
CA LYS A 123 -27.28 -36.52 20.96
C LYS A 123 -26.52 -35.25 20.56
N ARG A 124 -25.67 -34.71 21.45
CA ARG A 124 -24.82 -33.54 21.15
C ARG A 124 -23.87 -33.81 19.98
N LYS A 125 -23.18 -34.95 19.97
CA LYS A 125 -22.26 -35.34 18.89
C LYS A 125 -22.99 -35.53 17.56
N ARG A 126 -24.19 -36.12 17.56
CA ARG A 126 -25.04 -36.24 16.35
C ARG A 126 -25.46 -34.87 15.82
N MET A 127 -25.86 -33.95 16.69
CA MET A 127 -26.23 -32.57 16.30
C MET A 127 -25.03 -31.78 15.76
N GLU A 128 -23.85 -31.98 16.34
CA GLU A 128 -22.60 -31.37 15.85
C GLU A 128 -22.22 -31.90 14.47
N ASN A 129 -22.29 -33.21 14.26
CA ASN A 129 -22.06 -33.84 12.95
C ASN A 129 -23.03 -33.29 11.89
N MET A 130 -24.33 -33.21 12.21
CA MET A 130 -25.33 -32.60 11.33
C MET A 130 -25.01 -31.13 11.00
N ARG A 131 -24.59 -30.34 12.00
CA ARG A 131 -24.20 -28.93 11.76
C ARG A 131 -22.97 -28.83 10.85
N ASN A 132 -21.99 -29.70 11.04
CA ASN A 132 -20.79 -29.76 10.21
C ASN A 132 -21.12 -30.16 8.77
N GLU A 133 -22.02 -31.12 8.59
CA GLU A 133 -22.50 -31.57 7.29
C GLU A 133 -23.30 -30.49 6.56
N ILE A 134 -24.24 -29.82 7.25
CA ILE A 134 -24.94 -28.65 6.71
C ILE A 134 -23.94 -27.55 6.32
N SER A 135 -22.89 -27.32 7.13
CA SER A 135 -21.85 -26.34 6.77
C SER A 135 -21.05 -26.77 5.54
N LYS A 136 -20.78 -28.07 5.36
CA LYS A 136 -20.07 -28.61 4.20
C LYS A 136 -20.92 -28.49 2.94
N LEU A 137 -22.18 -28.91 3.00
CA LEU A 137 -23.15 -28.79 1.91
C LEU A 137 -23.35 -27.33 1.48
N LYS A 138 -23.44 -26.37 2.43
CA LYS A 138 -23.50 -24.94 2.11
C LYS A 138 -22.24 -24.43 1.38
N LYS A 139 -21.06 -24.90 1.77
CA LYS A 139 -19.80 -24.54 1.08
C LYS A 139 -19.78 -25.11 -0.33
N ASP A 140 -20.23 -26.34 -0.52
CA ASP A 140 -20.22 -27.00 -1.82
C ASP A 140 -21.30 -26.46 -2.76
N SER A 141 -22.50 -26.14 -2.26
CA SER A 141 -23.53 -25.40 -2.99
C SER A 141 -22.98 -24.05 -3.50
N LYS A 142 -22.30 -23.28 -2.65
CA LYS A 142 -21.65 -22.03 -3.04
C LYS A 142 -20.52 -22.21 -4.08
N LYS A 143 -19.78 -23.33 -4.04
CA LYS A 143 -18.79 -23.65 -5.08
C LYS A 143 -19.48 -23.94 -6.41
N LYS A 144 -20.56 -24.73 -6.40
CA LYS A 144 -21.35 -25.05 -7.60
C LYS A 144 -21.95 -23.77 -8.21
N GLU A 145 -22.51 -22.87 -7.40
CA GLU A 145 -22.99 -21.55 -7.85
C GLU A 145 -21.89 -20.74 -8.56
N ARG A 146 -20.68 -20.69 -8.00
CA ARG A 146 -19.53 -20.00 -8.63
C ARG A 146 -19.13 -20.63 -9.96
N ILE A 147 -19.22 -21.96 -10.08
CA ILE A 147 -18.95 -22.67 -11.33
C ILE A 147 -20.02 -22.34 -12.36
N ILE A 148 -21.30 -22.38 -11.99
CA ILE A 148 -22.43 -22.00 -12.85
C ILE A 148 -22.26 -20.56 -13.34
N GLU A 149 -21.93 -19.62 -12.45
CA GLU A 149 -21.74 -18.22 -12.84
C GLU A 149 -20.54 -18.04 -13.80
N ARG A 150 -19.45 -18.80 -13.59
CA ARG A 150 -18.32 -18.83 -14.51
C ARG A 150 -18.73 -19.38 -15.88
N LEU A 151 -19.51 -20.45 -15.93
CA LEU A 151 -20.00 -21.05 -17.16
C LEU A 151 -20.95 -20.09 -17.90
N LYS A 152 -21.91 -19.46 -17.22
CA LYS A 152 -22.78 -18.43 -17.80
C LYS A 152 -21.99 -17.26 -18.40
N ARG A 153 -20.92 -16.81 -17.73
CA ARG A 153 -20.03 -15.77 -18.27
C ARG A 153 -19.27 -16.24 -19.51
N ARG A 154 -18.84 -17.51 -19.56
CA ARG A 154 -18.21 -18.09 -20.75
C ARG A 154 -19.19 -18.21 -21.91
N GLU A 155 -20.41 -18.67 -21.64
CA GLU A 155 -21.48 -18.79 -22.62
C GLU A 155 -21.87 -17.42 -23.18
N SER A 156 -22.04 -16.40 -22.32
CA SER A 156 -22.30 -15.02 -22.76
C SER A 156 -21.17 -14.47 -23.63
N ARG A 157 -19.89 -14.72 -23.28
CA ARG A 157 -18.75 -14.34 -24.12
C ARG A 157 -18.71 -15.11 -25.44
N ALA A 158 -19.08 -16.38 -25.45
CA ALA A 158 -19.16 -17.19 -26.66
C ALA A 158 -20.27 -16.70 -27.59
N LYS A 159 -21.44 -16.34 -27.04
CA LYS A 159 -22.54 -15.70 -27.78
C LYS A 159 -22.14 -14.32 -28.34
N LEU A 160 -21.46 -13.49 -27.53
CA LEU A 160 -20.88 -12.21 -27.98
C LEU A 160 -19.79 -12.41 -29.06
N ALA A 161 -19.02 -13.49 -28.99
CA ALA A 161 -18.03 -13.84 -30.00
C ALA A 161 -18.68 -14.31 -31.31
N GLN A 162 -19.84 -14.99 -31.24
CA GLN A 162 -20.65 -15.35 -32.40
C GLN A 162 -21.35 -14.13 -33.04
N THR A 163 -21.72 -13.11 -32.26
CA THR A 163 -22.27 -11.85 -32.81
C THR A 163 -21.20 -10.88 -33.32
N SER A 164 -19.93 -11.08 -32.96
CA SER A 164 -18.78 -10.27 -33.42
C SER A 164 -17.87 -11.00 -34.42
N SER A 165 -18.31 -12.15 -34.93
CA SER A 165 -17.59 -12.89 -35.97
C SER A 165 -17.82 -12.29 -37.36
N SER A 166 -17.22 -11.14 -37.60
CA SER A 166 -16.57 -10.88 -38.90
C SER A 166 -15.23 -10.20 -38.70
N SER A 167 -14.42 -10.70 -37.76
CA SER A 167 -12.96 -10.58 -37.91
C SER A 167 -12.53 -11.49 -39.07
N SER A 168 -12.80 -11.03 -40.30
CA SER A 168 -12.32 -11.63 -41.54
C SER A 168 -10.82 -11.92 -41.42
N PRO A 169 -10.29 -12.99 -42.04
CA PRO A 169 -8.84 -13.24 -42.14
C PRO A 169 -8.05 -11.97 -42.51
N ARG A 170 -8.66 -11.07 -43.28
CA ARG A 170 -8.14 -9.75 -43.67
C ARG A 170 -7.90 -8.78 -42.50
N SER A 171 -8.70 -8.84 -41.42
CA SER A 171 -8.52 -8.04 -40.19
C SER A 171 -7.34 -8.54 -39.35
N HIS A 172 -7.12 -9.86 -39.32
CA HIS A 172 -5.95 -10.46 -38.67
C HIS A 172 -4.66 -10.15 -39.46
N VAL A 173 -4.73 -10.19 -40.79
CA VAL A 173 -3.62 -9.83 -41.68
C VAL A 173 -3.29 -8.34 -41.59
N THR A 174 -4.27 -7.43 -41.59
CA THR A 174 -4.03 -5.98 -41.47
C THR A 174 -3.43 -5.56 -40.13
N LYS A 175 -3.70 -6.30 -39.04
CA LYS A 175 -3.08 -6.06 -37.72
C LYS A 175 -1.61 -6.48 -37.66
N ILE A 176 -1.26 -7.52 -38.42
CA ILE A 176 0.13 -7.96 -38.62
C ILE A 176 0.85 -7.00 -39.58
N MET A 177 0.14 -6.49 -40.60
CA MET A 177 0.66 -5.52 -41.58
C MET A 177 1.09 -4.17 -40.98
N LYS A 178 0.52 -3.76 -39.83
CA LYS A 178 0.84 -2.46 -39.23
C LYS A 178 2.20 -2.37 -38.51
N ASN A 179 2.86 -3.50 -38.21
CA ASN A 179 3.99 -3.52 -37.27
C ASN A 179 5.27 -4.23 -37.77
N GLU A 180 5.29 -4.87 -38.95
CA GLU A 180 6.45 -5.64 -39.46
C GLU A 180 6.67 -5.36 -40.97
N THR A 181 7.87 -5.65 -41.51
CA THR A 181 8.18 -5.44 -42.94
C THR A 181 7.45 -6.45 -43.84
N GLU A 182 7.08 -6.04 -45.06
CA GLU A 182 6.30 -6.84 -46.02
C GLU A 182 6.87 -8.25 -46.27
N LYS A 183 8.20 -8.36 -46.38
CA LYS A 183 8.92 -9.64 -46.55
C LYS A 183 8.85 -10.57 -45.33
N GLN A 184 8.67 -10.03 -44.13
CA GLN A 184 8.50 -10.79 -42.89
C GLN A 184 7.05 -11.27 -42.75
N ILE A 185 6.09 -10.46 -43.17
CA ILE A 185 4.66 -10.78 -43.15
C ILE A 185 4.36 -11.93 -44.13
N ALA A 186 4.86 -11.86 -45.36
CA ALA A 186 4.69 -12.92 -46.37
C ALA A 186 5.29 -14.27 -45.89
N ARG A 187 6.51 -14.24 -45.31
CA ARG A 187 7.15 -15.44 -44.74
C ARG A 187 6.43 -16.00 -43.51
N ARG A 188 5.76 -15.16 -42.73
CA ARG A 188 5.07 -15.61 -41.51
C ARG A 188 3.68 -16.15 -41.80
N VAL A 189 2.98 -15.58 -42.77
CA VAL A 189 1.61 -15.96 -43.14
C VAL A 189 1.62 -17.11 -44.15
N LEU A 190 2.29 -16.97 -45.30
CA LEU A 190 2.21 -17.97 -46.38
C LEU A 190 3.05 -19.21 -46.07
N PHE A 191 4.33 -19.02 -45.71
CA PHE A 191 5.21 -20.15 -45.37
C PHE A 191 4.85 -20.77 -44.01
N GLY A 192 4.39 -19.97 -43.05
CA GLY A 192 3.92 -20.47 -41.76
C GLY A 192 2.68 -21.37 -41.87
N GLU A 193 1.68 -20.98 -42.67
CA GLU A 193 0.46 -21.76 -42.87
C GLU A 193 0.68 -22.99 -43.76
N SER A 194 1.46 -22.87 -44.84
CA SER A 194 1.72 -24.01 -45.73
C SER A 194 2.48 -25.13 -45.01
N VAL A 195 3.51 -24.79 -44.22
CA VAL A 195 4.24 -25.76 -43.40
C VAL A 195 3.34 -26.34 -42.31
N ARG A 196 2.48 -25.51 -41.68
CA ARG A 196 1.52 -25.98 -40.67
C ARG A 196 0.60 -27.05 -41.22
N GLN A 197 -0.03 -26.80 -42.37
CA GLN A 197 -0.96 -27.74 -42.99
C GLN A 197 -0.30 -29.05 -43.40
N SER A 198 0.89 -28.98 -44.03
CA SER A 198 1.64 -30.18 -44.44
C SER A 198 2.03 -31.04 -43.23
N VAL A 199 2.51 -30.41 -42.16
CA VAL A 199 2.91 -31.11 -40.94
C VAL A 199 1.69 -31.66 -40.19
N GLU A 200 0.57 -30.94 -40.16
CA GLU A 200 -0.67 -31.39 -39.52
C GLU A 200 -1.27 -32.60 -40.24
N LYS A 201 -1.28 -32.58 -41.58
CA LYS A 201 -1.74 -33.70 -42.40
C LYS A 201 -0.90 -34.94 -42.16
N TYR A 202 0.43 -34.82 -42.23
CA TYR A 202 1.35 -35.93 -41.99
C TYR A 202 1.29 -36.45 -40.55
N TYR A 203 1.21 -35.56 -39.56
CA TYR A 203 1.10 -35.96 -38.16
C TYR A 203 -0.24 -36.64 -37.83
N SER A 204 -1.30 -36.30 -38.55
CA SER A 204 -2.61 -36.94 -38.40
C SER A 204 -2.61 -38.37 -38.92
N THR A 205 -1.98 -38.62 -40.07
CA THR A 205 -1.87 -39.96 -40.70
C THR A 205 -0.85 -40.88 -40.03
N LEU A 206 0.10 -40.31 -39.27
CA LEU A 206 1.14 -41.08 -38.60
C LEU A 206 0.58 -42.03 -37.51
N GLU A 207 1.14 -43.23 -37.40
CA GLU A 207 0.80 -44.17 -36.32
C GLU A 207 1.09 -43.59 -34.93
N LYS A 208 0.23 -43.90 -33.94
CA LYS A 208 0.34 -43.40 -32.56
C LYS A 208 1.73 -43.64 -31.94
N LYS A 209 2.37 -44.77 -32.24
CA LYS A 209 3.71 -45.14 -31.73
C LYS A 209 4.84 -44.29 -32.30
N LYS A 210 4.70 -43.79 -33.54
CA LYS A 210 5.71 -42.97 -34.24
C LYS A 210 5.56 -41.47 -33.98
N LYS A 211 4.39 -41.01 -33.49
CA LYS A 211 4.13 -39.60 -33.14
C LYS A 211 5.13 -39.00 -32.13
N PRO A 212 5.59 -39.69 -31.06
CA PRO A 212 6.59 -39.16 -30.13
C PRO A 212 7.92 -38.83 -30.81
N LEU A 213 8.47 -39.77 -31.58
CA LEU A 213 9.75 -39.60 -32.30
C LEU A 213 9.65 -38.47 -33.33
N PHE A 214 8.57 -38.42 -34.10
CA PHE A 214 8.34 -37.34 -35.06
C PHE A 214 8.30 -35.96 -34.38
N ARG A 215 7.61 -35.85 -33.23
CA ARG A 215 7.57 -34.59 -32.46
C ARG A 215 8.96 -34.16 -32.00
N GLU A 216 9.75 -35.09 -31.49
CA GLU A 216 11.10 -34.82 -30.98
C GLU A 216 12.02 -34.36 -32.10
N CYS A 217 12.08 -35.10 -33.22
CA CYS A 217 12.87 -34.74 -34.39
C CYS A 217 12.44 -33.39 -34.98
N PHE A 218 11.14 -33.16 -35.14
CA PHE A 218 10.62 -31.91 -35.70
C PHE A 218 10.94 -30.71 -34.79
N LEU A 219 10.71 -30.83 -33.47
CA LEU A 219 10.93 -29.72 -32.53
C LEU A 219 12.41 -29.43 -32.27
N ASN A 220 13.28 -30.44 -32.35
CA ASN A 220 14.73 -30.28 -32.24
C ASN A 220 15.29 -29.50 -33.45
N ASN A 221 14.75 -29.75 -34.65
CA ASN A 221 15.15 -29.08 -35.88
C ASN A 221 14.40 -27.75 -36.15
N ALA A 222 13.37 -27.42 -35.37
CA ALA A 222 12.53 -26.22 -35.51
C ALA A 222 13.17 -24.88 -35.06
N ARG A 223 14.47 -24.67 -35.29
CA ARG A 223 15.17 -23.40 -34.93
C ARG A 223 14.58 -22.21 -35.69
N PHE A 224 14.26 -22.39 -36.97
CA PHE A 224 13.65 -21.35 -37.82
C PHE A 224 12.23 -20.97 -37.34
N LEU A 225 11.42 -21.95 -36.89
CA LEU A 225 10.08 -21.67 -36.36
C LEU A 225 10.13 -20.84 -35.06
N ARG A 226 11.19 -20.97 -34.25
CA ARG A 226 11.43 -20.11 -33.08
C ARG A 226 11.80 -18.69 -33.50
N LYS A 227 12.75 -18.55 -34.42
CA LYS A 227 13.21 -17.24 -34.94
C LYS A 227 12.05 -16.37 -35.43
N TYR A 228 11.09 -16.99 -36.12
CA TYR A 228 9.91 -16.30 -36.66
C TYR A 228 8.64 -16.40 -35.79
N ARG A 229 8.77 -16.93 -34.56
CA ARG A 229 7.69 -17.06 -33.56
C ARG A 229 6.44 -17.76 -34.12
N LEU A 230 6.64 -18.80 -34.93
CA LEU A 230 5.60 -19.61 -35.59
C LEU A 230 5.21 -20.86 -34.79
N LEU A 231 5.94 -21.15 -33.71
CA LEU A 231 5.74 -22.31 -32.86
C LEU A 231 4.32 -22.43 -32.30
N SER A 232 3.67 -21.31 -31.95
CA SER A 232 2.28 -21.28 -31.47
C SER A 232 1.26 -21.85 -32.46
N ASN A 233 1.63 -21.94 -33.74
CA ASN A 233 0.75 -22.45 -34.78
C ASN A 233 0.75 -23.99 -34.82
N PHE A 234 1.69 -24.64 -34.13
CA PHE A 234 1.86 -26.09 -34.08
C PHE A 234 1.41 -26.69 -32.73
N ASN A 235 0.44 -26.08 -32.05
CA ASN A 235 -0.08 -26.54 -30.75
C ASN A 235 -0.58 -27.99 -30.77
N PHE A 236 -0.99 -28.51 -31.94
CA PHE A 236 -1.39 -29.90 -32.14
C PHE A 236 -0.24 -30.90 -31.93
N LEU A 237 1.01 -30.47 -32.12
CA LEU A 237 2.18 -31.31 -31.86
C LEU A 237 2.45 -31.44 -30.37
N SER A 238 2.15 -30.45 -29.50
CA SER A 238 2.23 -30.63 -28.04
C SER A 238 1.75 -29.41 -27.26
N SER A 239 0.93 -29.62 -26.23
CA SER A 239 0.66 -28.64 -25.16
C SER A 239 1.69 -28.70 -24.01
N ARG A 240 2.51 -29.75 -23.92
CA ARG A 240 3.48 -29.99 -22.82
C ARG A 240 4.90 -29.51 -23.11
N LEU A 241 5.31 -29.43 -24.38
CA LEU A 241 6.67 -29.03 -24.78
C LEU A 241 6.82 -27.52 -24.96
N PHE A 242 5.76 -26.80 -25.37
CA PHE A 242 5.76 -25.32 -25.31
C PHE A 242 5.82 -24.81 -23.87
N ASP A 243 5.32 -25.61 -22.92
CA ASP A 243 5.42 -25.35 -21.49
C ASP A 243 6.81 -25.73 -20.92
N GLN A 244 7.67 -26.41 -21.68
CA GLN A 244 9.07 -26.65 -21.31
C GLN A 244 9.98 -25.51 -21.75
N LYS A 245 9.78 -24.90 -22.93
CA LYS A 245 10.63 -23.78 -23.37
C LYS A 245 10.32 -22.42 -22.75
N THR A 246 9.15 -22.23 -22.13
CA THR A 246 8.94 -21.14 -21.17
C THR A 246 9.65 -21.38 -19.84
N LYS A 247 10.28 -22.55 -19.64
CA LYS A 247 11.17 -22.86 -18.50
C LYS A 247 12.65 -22.82 -18.88
N ASP A 248 13.00 -23.01 -20.15
CA ASP A 248 14.40 -23.14 -20.59
C ASP A 248 15.19 -21.81 -20.72
N ILE A 249 14.58 -20.64 -20.47
CA ILE A 249 15.31 -19.34 -20.42
C ILE A 249 15.56 -18.87 -18.98
N THR A 250 15.03 -19.56 -17.97
CA THR A 250 15.40 -19.28 -16.57
C THR A 250 16.31 -20.39 -16.07
N ASN A 251 17.61 -20.10 -16.08
CA ASN A 251 18.68 -20.87 -15.44
C ASN A 251 18.20 -21.70 -14.25
N SER A 252 18.15 -23.03 -14.43
CA SER A 252 18.67 -24.06 -13.51
C SER A 252 17.93 -25.37 -13.75
N GLY A 253 18.71 -26.39 -14.13
CA GLY A 253 18.30 -27.79 -14.30
C GLY A 253 18.01 -28.49 -12.98
N PHE A 254 17.11 -27.94 -12.17
CA PHE A 254 16.44 -28.70 -11.14
C PHE A 254 14.96 -28.68 -11.42
N ALA A 255 14.45 -29.89 -11.61
CA ALA A 255 13.06 -30.24 -11.44
C ALA A 255 12.37 -29.29 -10.45
N ARG A 256 11.15 -28.89 -10.79
CA ARG A 256 10.13 -28.39 -9.85
C ARG A 256 9.76 -29.48 -8.84
N TYR A 257 10.74 -30.13 -8.20
CA TYR A 257 10.63 -30.46 -6.80
C TYR A 257 10.11 -29.18 -6.15
N LYS A 258 8.96 -29.31 -5.47
CA LYS A 258 8.37 -28.34 -4.54
C LYS A 258 9.35 -27.20 -4.29
N LEU A 259 9.03 -25.93 -4.62
CA LEU A 259 9.74 -24.78 -4.05
C LEU A 259 10.10 -25.19 -2.62
N LYS A 260 11.39 -25.42 -2.32
CA LYS A 260 11.79 -25.78 -0.96
C LYS A 260 11.20 -24.63 -0.17
N LYS A 261 10.15 -24.90 0.63
CA LYS A 261 9.57 -23.88 1.47
C LYS A 261 10.77 -23.31 2.20
N ILE A 262 10.99 -22.01 2.05
CA ILE A 262 11.99 -21.30 2.86
C ILE A 262 11.78 -21.82 4.28
N THR A 263 12.78 -22.50 4.80
CA THR A 263 12.67 -23.20 6.07
C THR A 263 12.39 -22.16 7.15
N GLU A 264 11.68 -22.53 8.20
CA GLU A 264 11.44 -21.54 9.26
C GLU A 264 12.73 -21.12 9.96
N GLN A 265 13.78 -21.94 9.90
CA GLN A 265 15.12 -21.56 10.32
C GLN A 265 15.62 -20.35 9.53
N VAL A 266 15.64 -20.41 8.18
CA VAL A 266 16.07 -19.29 7.33
C VAL A 266 15.25 -18.02 7.62
N LYS A 267 13.95 -18.14 7.91
CA LYS A 267 13.14 -16.97 8.26
C LYS A 267 13.50 -16.39 9.62
N ARG A 268 13.85 -17.23 10.60
CA ARG A 268 14.33 -16.81 11.91
C ARG A 268 15.67 -16.11 11.78
N ASP A 269 16.61 -16.69 11.06
CA ASP A 269 17.97 -16.17 10.95
C ASP A 269 18.00 -14.82 10.21
N VAL A 270 17.23 -14.68 9.12
CA VAL A 270 17.06 -13.38 8.46
C VAL A 270 16.38 -12.37 9.38
N LYS A 271 15.42 -12.81 10.20
CA LYS A 271 14.73 -11.93 11.14
C LYS A 271 15.66 -11.46 12.27
N GLU A 272 16.49 -12.36 12.79
CA GLU A 272 17.50 -12.10 13.82
C GLU A 272 18.58 -11.15 13.30
N PHE A 273 19.08 -11.40 12.08
CA PHE A 273 19.99 -10.48 11.40
C PHE A 273 19.44 -9.05 11.31
N PHE A 274 18.14 -8.89 11.02
CA PHE A 274 17.48 -7.57 11.00
C PHE A 274 17.08 -7.05 12.39
N GLU A 275 17.12 -7.86 13.43
CA GLU A 275 16.86 -7.45 14.83
C GLU A 275 18.16 -7.10 15.57
N ASP A 276 19.31 -7.47 15.01
CA ASP A 276 20.64 -7.05 15.45
C ASP A 276 20.81 -5.52 15.36
N ASP A 277 21.45 -4.97 16.38
CA ASP A 277 21.70 -3.53 16.55
C ASP A 277 22.74 -3.01 15.55
N GLU A 278 23.62 -3.87 15.01
CA GLU A 278 24.54 -3.47 13.94
C GLU A 278 23.82 -3.18 12.61
N ASN A 279 22.75 -3.92 12.32
CA ASN A 279 22.07 -3.88 11.02
C ASN A 279 20.80 -3.02 11.06
N SER A 280 20.31 -2.70 12.26
CA SER A 280 19.18 -1.80 12.47
C SER A 280 19.22 -1.19 13.86
N ILE A 281 18.76 0.05 14.04
CA ILE A 281 18.72 0.72 15.35
C ILE A 281 17.28 0.80 15.83
N MET A 282 17.03 0.43 17.08
CA MET A 282 15.70 0.53 17.69
C MET A 282 15.34 1.98 18.05
N CYS A 283 14.12 2.41 17.72
CA CYS A 283 13.63 3.72 18.14
C CYS A 283 13.43 3.76 19.66
N PRO A 284 13.84 4.83 20.35
CA PRO A 284 13.70 4.94 21.81
C PRO A 284 12.26 5.24 22.27
N GLY A 285 11.43 5.85 21.41
CA GLY A 285 10.11 6.34 21.79
C GLY A 285 9.06 5.25 21.95
N LYS A 286 8.32 5.23 23.08
CA LYS A 286 7.21 4.28 23.32
C LYS A 286 6.04 4.40 22.33
N LYS A 287 5.97 5.50 21.60
CA LYS A 287 5.01 5.75 20.51
C LYS A 287 5.54 5.31 19.14
N ASP A 288 6.83 5.03 19.01
CA ASP A 288 7.47 4.61 17.76
C ASP A 288 7.29 3.11 17.53
N CYS A 289 6.05 2.73 17.25
CA CYS A 289 5.64 1.35 17.16
C CYS A 289 4.79 1.12 15.91
N ILE A 290 5.03 0.01 15.22
CA ILE A 290 4.33 -0.37 14.00
C ILE A 290 3.44 -1.56 14.32
N THR A 291 2.17 -1.47 13.90
CA THR A 291 1.18 -2.54 14.08
C THR A 291 0.79 -3.11 12.72
N LYS A 292 0.99 -4.41 12.52
CA LYS A 292 0.57 -5.13 11.32
C LYS A 292 0.05 -6.51 11.73
N HIS A 293 -1.05 -6.97 11.12
CA HIS A 293 -1.68 -8.26 11.45
C HIS A 293 -1.98 -8.46 12.95
N LYS A 294 -2.41 -7.40 13.65
CA LYS A 294 -2.67 -7.39 15.11
C LYS A 294 -1.43 -7.61 15.98
N VAL A 295 -0.22 -7.65 15.41
CA VAL A 295 1.04 -7.70 16.14
C VAL A 295 1.63 -6.29 16.17
N LYS A 296 1.89 -5.77 17.38
CA LYS A 296 2.51 -4.47 17.62
C LYS A 296 3.98 -4.68 18.00
N LYS A 297 4.90 -4.04 17.29
CA LYS A 297 6.35 -4.13 17.51
C LYS A 297 6.96 -2.74 17.55
N GLN A 298 8.06 -2.58 18.30
CA GLN A 298 8.85 -1.36 18.33
C GLN A 298 9.49 -1.15 16.96
N LYS A 299 9.49 0.09 16.48
CA LYS A 299 10.07 0.44 15.18
C LYS A 299 11.59 0.38 15.27
N ARG A 300 12.22 -0.16 14.23
CA ARG A 300 13.67 -0.15 14.03
C ARG A 300 13.99 0.52 12.69
N TYR A 301 15.05 1.29 12.63
CA TYR A 301 15.56 1.88 11.40
C TYR A 301 16.72 1.07 10.86
N LEU A 302 16.78 0.85 9.56
CA LEU A 302 17.95 0.23 8.92
C LEU A 302 19.16 1.17 9.05
N THR A 303 20.34 0.61 9.35
CA THR A 303 21.60 1.37 9.40
C THR A 303 22.17 1.64 8.01
N GLY A 304 22.06 0.67 7.10
CA GLY A 304 22.51 0.76 5.70
C GLY A 304 21.40 0.54 4.68
N THR A 305 21.78 0.52 3.39
CA THR A 305 20.85 0.16 2.32
C THR A 305 20.52 -1.33 2.37
N LEU A 306 19.34 -1.72 1.86
CA LEU A 306 18.98 -3.15 1.81
C LEU A 306 19.92 -3.97 0.94
N LEU A 307 20.58 -3.33 -0.03
CA LEU A 307 21.56 -3.98 -0.90
C LEU A 307 22.83 -4.30 -0.12
N GLU A 308 23.38 -3.34 0.62
CA GLU A 308 24.54 -3.53 1.50
C GLU A 308 24.27 -4.62 2.55
N LEU A 309 23.11 -4.54 3.20
CA LEU A 309 22.74 -5.52 4.23
C LEU A 309 22.54 -6.92 3.65
N HIS A 310 22.07 -7.04 2.40
CA HIS A 310 21.98 -8.33 1.72
C HIS A 310 23.36 -8.90 1.41
N SER A 311 24.29 -8.07 0.95
CA SER A 311 25.69 -8.45 0.75
C SER A 311 26.34 -8.88 2.06
N LYS A 312 26.15 -8.12 3.16
CA LYS A 312 26.64 -8.47 4.51
C LYS A 312 26.07 -9.82 4.98
N PHE A 313 24.76 -10.03 4.80
CA PHE A 313 24.13 -11.30 5.15
C PHE A 313 24.68 -12.48 4.36
N CYS A 314 24.87 -12.34 3.05
CA CYS A 314 25.39 -13.40 2.19
C CYS A 314 26.91 -13.59 2.27
N GLY A 315 27.64 -12.61 2.80
CA GLY A 315 29.09 -12.65 3.00
C GLY A 315 29.52 -13.48 4.20
N ASN A 316 28.61 -13.71 5.17
CA ASN A 316 28.90 -14.59 6.29
C ASN A 316 28.93 -16.06 5.84
N PRO A 317 30.00 -16.83 6.13
CA PRO A 317 30.16 -18.21 5.66
C PRO A 317 29.11 -19.17 6.22
N GLU A 318 28.52 -18.86 7.38
CA GLU A 318 27.44 -19.62 8.01
C GLU A 318 26.04 -19.28 7.45
N SER A 319 25.93 -18.27 6.59
CA SER A 319 24.66 -17.78 6.07
C SER A 319 24.22 -18.48 4.79
N TYR A 320 22.90 -18.49 4.59
CA TYR A 320 22.30 -19.03 3.38
C TYR A 320 22.47 -18.10 2.18
N LYS A 321 22.74 -18.68 1.01
CA LYS A 321 22.68 -17.97 -0.28
C LYS A 321 21.23 -17.63 -0.64
N LEU A 322 20.79 -16.43 -0.26
CA LEU A 322 19.47 -15.89 -0.59
C LEU A 322 19.55 -14.90 -1.74
N SER A 323 18.54 -14.90 -2.60
CA SER A 323 18.39 -13.81 -3.57
C SER A 323 17.95 -12.52 -2.88
N TYR A 324 18.40 -11.37 -3.39
CA TYR A 324 18.03 -10.05 -2.89
C TYR A 324 16.52 -9.88 -2.72
N ALA A 325 15.74 -10.34 -3.71
CA ALA A 325 14.28 -10.27 -3.67
C ALA A 325 13.68 -11.13 -2.53
N THR A 326 14.26 -12.30 -2.25
CA THR A 326 13.81 -13.17 -1.17
C THR A 326 14.15 -12.56 0.19
N PHE A 327 15.36 -12.05 0.34
CA PHE A 327 15.82 -11.34 1.53
C PHE A 327 14.91 -10.14 1.86
N CYS A 328 14.64 -9.28 0.87
CA CYS A 328 13.72 -8.15 1.02
C CYS A 328 12.30 -8.57 1.45
N ARG A 329 11.81 -9.72 0.96
CA ARG A 329 10.48 -10.24 1.29
C ARG A 329 10.42 -10.83 2.71
N LEU A 330 11.53 -11.39 3.20
CA LEU A 330 11.64 -11.96 4.55
C LEU A 330 11.87 -10.88 5.62
N LYS A 331 12.29 -9.68 5.22
CA LYS A 331 12.47 -8.53 6.12
C LYS A 331 11.24 -8.29 7.02
N PRO A 332 11.44 -8.19 8.35
CA PRO A 332 10.36 -7.87 9.27
C PRO A 332 9.66 -6.54 8.94
N PHE A 333 8.37 -6.43 9.26
CA PHE A 333 7.59 -5.24 8.91
C PHE A 333 7.87 -4.03 9.80
N TRP A 334 8.43 -4.24 11.00
CA TRP A 334 8.76 -3.18 11.95
C TRP A 334 10.17 -2.60 11.77
N VAL A 335 10.97 -3.20 10.88
CA VAL A 335 12.27 -2.67 10.45
C VAL A 335 12.03 -1.87 9.16
N VAL A 336 12.35 -0.58 9.16
CA VAL A 336 11.96 0.35 8.09
C VAL A 336 13.15 1.23 7.70
N PRO A 337 13.34 1.60 6.43
CA PRO A 337 14.31 2.63 6.09
C PRO A 337 13.94 3.98 6.73
N GLN A 338 14.94 4.76 7.11
CA GLN A 338 14.72 6.13 7.58
C GLN A 338 14.19 6.98 6.43
N LYS A 339 13.17 7.79 6.69
CA LYS A 339 12.64 8.72 5.69
C LYS A 339 13.60 9.91 5.57
N VAL A 340 13.89 10.34 4.36
CA VAL A 340 14.71 11.53 4.09
C VAL A 340 14.12 12.78 4.74
N THR A 341 12.79 12.87 4.82
CA THR A 341 12.06 13.98 5.44
C THR A 341 12.16 14.03 6.98
N ALA A 342 12.77 13.03 7.61
CA ALA A 342 12.92 12.93 9.06
C ALA A 342 14.37 13.14 9.51
N ARG A 343 15.23 13.65 8.63
CA ARG A 343 16.57 14.13 8.98
C ARG A 343 16.46 15.56 9.48
N ASP A 344 17.12 15.88 10.58
CA ASP A 344 17.27 17.25 11.10
C ASP A 344 18.28 18.06 10.25
N THR A 345 18.13 18.00 8.92
CA THR A 345 18.96 18.71 7.95
C THR A 345 18.03 19.32 6.91
N CYS A 346 18.00 20.67 6.78
CA CYS A 346 17.19 21.32 5.76
C CYS A 346 17.82 21.10 4.38
N ALA A 347 17.29 20.16 3.60
CA ALA A 347 17.51 20.09 2.15
C ALA A 347 16.40 20.83 1.39
N CYS A 348 15.93 21.93 1.98
CA CYS A 348 14.82 22.70 1.45
C CYS A 348 15.32 23.62 0.32
N ARG A 349 14.47 23.81 -0.70
CA ARG A 349 14.76 24.65 -1.88
C ARG A 349 15.34 26.02 -1.53
N ILE A 350 14.86 26.62 -0.43
CA ILE A 350 15.30 27.95 0.02
C ILE A 350 16.76 27.91 0.48
N CYS A 351 17.15 26.98 1.36
CA CYS A 351 18.53 26.85 1.83
C CYS A 351 19.49 26.51 0.67
N GLU A 352 19.03 25.66 -0.25
CA GLU A 352 19.81 25.29 -1.43
C GLU A 352 20.00 26.48 -2.36
N ASN A 353 18.96 27.26 -2.65
CA ASN A 353 19.05 28.46 -3.49
C ASN A 353 19.99 29.52 -2.88
N ILE A 354 19.98 29.70 -1.56
CA ILE A 354 20.92 30.61 -0.88
C ILE A 354 22.36 30.12 -1.06
N SER A 355 22.60 28.81 -0.90
CA SER A 355 23.93 28.23 -1.09
C SER A 355 24.42 28.39 -2.53
N LEU A 356 23.54 28.21 -3.51
CA LEU A 356 23.84 28.43 -4.93
C LEU A 356 24.10 29.91 -5.25
N MET A 357 23.36 30.82 -4.63
CA MET A 357 23.56 32.27 -4.78
C MET A 357 24.91 32.71 -4.20
N VAL A 358 25.25 32.29 -2.99
CA VAL A 358 26.57 32.55 -2.36
C VAL A 358 27.70 31.97 -3.22
N SER A 359 27.51 30.77 -3.76
CA SER A 359 28.48 30.16 -4.69
C SER A 359 28.63 30.94 -5.99
N GLY A 360 27.54 31.56 -6.49
CA GLY A 360 27.57 32.46 -7.64
C GLY A 360 28.32 33.75 -7.33
N LEU A 361 28.00 34.42 -6.23
CA LEU A 361 28.66 35.66 -5.81
C LEU A 361 30.16 35.47 -5.55
N HIS A 362 30.57 34.36 -4.94
CA HIS A 362 31.98 34.02 -4.79
C HIS A 362 32.67 33.75 -6.13
N ARG A 363 31.96 33.23 -7.13
CA ARG A 363 32.57 32.99 -8.46
C ARG A 363 32.92 34.29 -9.17
N PHE A 364 32.18 35.35 -8.89
CA PHE A 364 32.43 36.70 -9.42
C PHE A 364 33.28 37.56 -8.47
N ASP A 365 33.89 36.94 -7.44
CA ASP A 365 34.71 37.61 -6.42
C ASP A 365 34.02 38.78 -5.69
N ILE A 366 32.68 38.84 -5.73
CA ILE A 366 31.90 39.87 -5.01
C ILE A 366 31.96 39.62 -3.50
N ILE A 367 31.97 38.35 -3.09
CA ILE A 367 32.10 37.95 -1.68
C ILE A 367 33.21 36.91 -1.53
N ARG A 368 33.93 37.00 -0.41
CA ARG A 368 35.03 36.07 -0.08
C ARG A 368 34.57 34.69 0.40
N PHE A 369 33.29 34.54 0.72
CA PHE A 369 32.76 33.35 1.40
C PHE A 369 32.26 32.30 0.42
N LYS A 370 32.77 31.06 0.55
CA LYS A 370 32.35 29.91 -0.26
C LYS A 370 31.03 29.28 0.20
N LYS A 371 30.73 29.38 1.51
CA LYS A 371 29.58 28.70 2.12
C LYS A 371 28.63 29.72 2.74
N ALA A 372 27.33 29.47 2.59
CA ALA A 372 26.28 30.30 3.18
C ALA A 372 26.36 30.34 4.72
N SER A 373 26.83 29.26 5.36
CA SER A 373 27.06 29.22 6.81
C SER A 373 28.09 30.24 7.28
N ASP A 374 29.11 30.51 6.46
CA ASP A 374 30.20 31.40 6.83
C ASP A 374 29.74 32.85 6.70
N VAL A 375 28.93 33.16 5.67
CA VAL A 375 28.22 34.44 5.55
C VAL A 375 27.30 34.67 6.75
N LEU A 376 26.53 33.67 7.18
CA LEU A 376 25.64 33.79 8.34
C LEU A 376 26.39 34.18 9.63
N LYS A 377 27.60 33.63 9.84
CA LYS A 377 28.43 33.97 11.00
C LYS A 377 28.95 35.41 10.99
N THR A 378 29.05 36.03 9.81
CA THR A 378 29.49 37.44 9.74
C THR A 378 28.40 38.43 10.14
N ILE A 379 27.14 38.05 9.94
CA ILE A 379 26.01 38.94 10.21
C ILE A 379 25.28 38.60 11.52
N CYS A 380 25.49 37.41 12.07
CA CYS A 380 24.83 36.96 13.29
C CYS A 380 25.84 36.57 14.38
N CYS A 381 25.68 37.12 15.59
CA CYS A 381 26.48 36.74 16.77
C CYS A 381 26.14 35.31 17.26
N ASP A 382 24.88 34.90 17.14
CA ASP A 382 24.40 33.56 17.47
C ASP A 382 23.46 33.09 16.37
N ASP A 383 23.85 32.01 15.70
CA ASP A 383 23.11 31.39 14.60
C ASP A 383 21.88 30.60 15.07
N ASN A 384 21.69 30.40 16.38
CA ASN A 384 20.50 29.78 16.95
C ASN A 384 19.49 30.78 17.50
N SER A 385 19.89 32.03 17.72
CA SER A 385 19.03 33.08 18.28
C SER A 385 18.08 33.67 17.23
N LEU A 386 16.77 33.52 17.47
CA LEU A 386 15.74 34.09 16.60
C LEU A 386 15.85 35.62 16.47
N ALA A 387 16.20 36.32 17.55
CA ALA A 387 16.34 37.77 17.55
C ALA A 387 17.46 38.26 16.62
N CYS A 388 18.57 37.51 16.50
CA CYS A 388 19.67 37.92 15.63
C CYS A 388 19.37 37.66 14.15
N LEU A 389 18.65 36.58 13.83
CA LEU A 389 18.21 36.27 12.46
C LEU A 389 17.13 37.22 11.96
N GLU A 390 16.28 37.72 12.85
CA GLU A 390 15.27 38.74 12.55
C GLU A 390 15.85 40.16 12.52
N ARG A 391 17.17 40.33 12.72
CA ARG A 391 17.86 41.63 12.83
C ARG A 391 17.35 42.53 13.98
N ASN A 392 16.72 41.95 14.99
CA ASN A 392 16.24 42.64 16.19
C ASN A 392 17.27 42.64 17.34
N CYS A 393 18.47 42.09 17.11
CA CYS A 393 19.51 42.00 18.12
C CYS A 393 20.41 43.24 18.10
N SER A 394 20.52 43.90 19.25
CA SER A 394 21.29 45.14 19.42
C SER A 394 22.77 45.01 19.03
N ASN A 395 23.36 43.82 19.16
CA ASN A 395 24.76 43.57 18.82
C ASN A 395 25.02 43.30 17.32
N CYS A 396 24.06 42.70 16.60
CA CYS A 396 24.27 42.21 15.23
C CYS A 396 23.41 42.92 14.17
N GLN A 397 22.48 43.79 14.58
CA GLN A 397 21.55 44.49 13.69
C GLN A 397 22.23 45.29 12.57
N ASN A 398 23.41 45.85 12.84
CA ASN A 398 24.13 46.72 11.91
C ASN A 398 25.29 46.00 11.19
N LEU A 399 25.48 44.69 11.39
CA LEU A 399 26.54 43.95 10.70
C LEU A 399 26.15 43.68 9.25
N VAL A 400 26.99 44.15 8.32
CA VAL A 400 26.79 43.99 6.87
C VAL A 400 27.77 42.96 6.33
N ILE A 401 27.39 42.28 5.25
CA ILE A 401 28.23 41.30 4.58
C ILE A 401 29.37 42.05 3.87
N PRO A 402 30.65 41.72 4.15
CA PRO A 402 31.77 42.29 3.43
C PRO A 402 31.71 41.87 1.95
N TYR A 403 31.75 42.85 1.05
CA TYR A 403 31.84 42.64 -0.39
C TYR A 403 33.02 43.42 -0.98
N GLU A 404 33.57 42.93 -2.09
CA GLU A 404 34.60 43.63 -2.85
C GLU A 404 33.96 44.52 -3.92
N PRO A 405 34.60 45.66 -4.29
CA PRO A 405 34.11 46.50 -5.38
C PRO A 405 33.97 45.68 -6.66
N PHE A 406 32.81 45.77 -7.33
CA PHE A 406 32.54 45.06 -8.56
C PHE A 406 31.97 46.03 -9.60
N GLU A 407 32.33 45.82 -10.86
CA GLU A 407 31.79 46.58 -12.00
C GLU A 407 30.30 46.25 -12.20
N GLU A 408 29.50 47.23 -12.62
CA GLU A 408 28.10 47.00 -12.97
C GLU A 408 27.99 45.95 -14.09
N GLY A 409 27.67 44.71 -13.72
CA GLY A 409 27.65 43.57 -14.63
C GLY A 409 26.51 42.58 -14.34
N GLU A 410 26.24 41.69 -15.31
CA GLU A 410 25.32 40.57 -15.12
C GLU A 410 25.97 39.50 -14.23
N VAL A 411 25.44 39.31 -13.02
CA VAL A 411 25.80 38.17 -12.16
C VAL A 411 24.92 36.98 -12.50
N CYS A 412 25.53 35.83 -12.76
CA CYS A 412 24.79 34.58 -13.00
C CYS A 412 24.93 33.60 -11.83
N TYR A 413 23.79 33.08 -11.34
CA TYR A 413 23.77 32.03 -10.34
C TYR A 413 22.66 31.04 -10.65
N ASP A 414 22.80 29.83 -10.11
CA ASP A 414 21.79 28.80 -10.30
C ASP A 414 20.71 28.89 -9.22
N GLU A 415 19.46 28.64 -9.58
CA GLU A 415 18.33 28.59 -8.66
C GLU A 415 17.43 27.39 -8.97
N TRP A 416 16.98 26.68 -7.95
CA TRP A 416 15.89 25.72 -8.09
C TRP A 416 14.55 26.45 -8.18
N THR A 417 13.88 26.30 -9.33
CA THR A 417 12.57 26.90 -9.62
C THR A 417 11.52 25.81 -9.86
N THR A 418 10.24 26.16 -9.68
CA THR A 418 9.12 25.23 -9.90
C THR A 418 8.38 25.64 -11.14
N ASN A 419 8.52 24.85 -12.21
CA ASN A 419 7.84 25.07 -13.47
C ASN A 419 6.63 24.14 -13.60
N ASN A 420 5.54 24.69 -14.12
CA ASN A 420 4.35 23.90 -14.45
C ASN A 420 4.56 23.30 -15.83
N VAL A 421 4.77 21.98 -15.89
CA VAL A 421 4.94 21.26 -17.15
C VAL A 421 3.66 20.51 -17.47
N GLU A 422 3.15 20.68 -18.68
CA GLU A 422 2.03 19.89 -19.17
C GLU A 422 2.52 18.51 -19.60
N ILE A 423 2.02 17.46 -18.95
CA ILE A 423 2.31 16.08 -19.31
C ILE A 423 1.03 15.43 -19.83
N THR A 424 1.07 14.91 -21.05
CA THR A 424 0.01 14.09 -21.64
C THR A 424 0.11 12.65 -21.13
N LYS A 425 -0.91 12.20 -20.38
CA LYS A 425 -1.08 10.78 -20.04
C LYS A 425 -2.37 10.27 -20.69
N GLY A 426 -2.24 9.67 -21.87
CA GLY A 426 -3.39 9.31 -22.71
C GLY A 426 -4.02 10.54 -23.35
N ASN A 427 -5.36 10.61 -23.40
CA ASN A 427 -6.11 11.72 -24.01
C ASN A 427 -6.32 12.94 -23.09
N ALA A 428 -5.78 12.93 -21.87
CA ALA A 428 -5.95 14.02 -20.91
C ALA A 428 -4.63 14.75 -20.65
N LYS A 429 -4.62 16.07 -20.84
CA LYS A 429 -3.52 16.96 -20.43
C LYS A 429 -3.56 17.16 -18.92
N LYS A 430 -2.43 16.96 -18.23
CA LYS A 430 -2.30 17.24 -16.80
C LYS A 430 -1.10 18.14 -16.56
N THR A 431 -1.33 19.26 -15.87
CA THR A 431 -0.26 20.13 -15.41
C THR A 431 0.38 19.55 -14.15
N VAL A 432 1.67 19.27 -14.21
CA VAL A 432 2.45 18.75 -13.07
C VAL A 432 3.52 19.77 -12.72
N LYS A 433 3.68 20.04 -11.42
CA LYS A 433 4.77 20.87 -10.91
C LYS A 433 6.08 20.08 -10.96
N HIS A 434 7.01 20.54 -11.78
CA HIS A 434 8.36 19.98 -11.87
C HIS A 434 9.35 20.97 -11.26
N VAL A 435 10.27 20.47 -10.45
CA VAL A 435 11.35 21.28 -9.89
C VAL A 435 12.56 21.13 -10.81
N ILE A 436 13.09 22.25 -11.31
CA ILE A 436 14.25 22.26 -12.20
C ILE A 436 15.30 23.24 -11.68
N LYS A 437 16.57 22.97 -11.98
CA LYS A 437 17.67 23.90 -11.73
C LYS A 437 17.78 24.81 -12.95
N ALA A 438 17.63 26.12 -12.75
CA ALA A 438 17.70 27.12 -13.80
C ALA A 438 18.80 28.11 -13.49
N THR A 439 19.55 28.55 -14.50
CA THR A 439 20.53 29.62 -14.35
C THR A 439 19.81 30.96 -14.46
N VAL A 440 19.90 31.76 -13.40
CA VAL A 440 19.35 33.10 -13.30
C VAL A 440 20.46 34.09 -13.62
N LYS A 441 20.18 35.01 -14.54
CA LYS A 441 20.97 36.23 -14.74
C LYS A 441 20.29 37.35 -13.97
N SER A 442 21.02 38.00 -13.07
CA SER A 442 20.55 39.16 -12.35
C SER A 442 21.53 40.30 -12.61
N SER A 443 21.03 41.46 -13.03
CA SER A 443 21.75 42.70 -12.75
C SER A 443 21.82 42.82 -11.22
N ALA A 444 22.97 43.24 -10.70
CA ALA A 444 23.30 43.20 -9.27
C ALA A 444 22.25 43.88 -8.36
N MET A 445 21.36 44.72 -8.90
CA MET A 445 20.46 45.57 -8.11
C MET A 445 18.96 45.23 -8.09
N LYS A 446 18.44 44.21 -8.78
CA LYS A 446 16.97 44.02 -8.85
C LYS A 446 16.49 42.59 -8.66
N ARG A 447 16.24 42.20 -7.41
CA ARG A 447 15.24 41.17 -7.09
C ARG A 447 14.52 41.44 -5.77
N GLU A 448 13.33 42.01 -5.85
CA GLU A 448 12.30 41.86 -4.82
C GLU A 448 11.69 40.45 -4.93
N VAL A 449 11.91 39.60 -3.94
CA VAL A 449 11.24 38.29 -3.87
C VAL A 449 10.09 38.36 -2.88
N HIS A 450 8.87 38.28 -3.42
CA HIS A 450 7.61 38.15 -2.71
C HIS A 450 7.62 36.89 -1.81
N THR A 451 7.88 37.05 -0.51
CA THR A 451 7.86 35.93 0.45
C THR A 451 6.41 35.67 0.90
N ARG A 452 5.78 34.63 0.33
CA ARG A 452 4.55 34.05 0.91
C ARG A 452 4.85 33.53 2.31
N LYS A 453 4.13 34.07 3.29
CA LYS A 453 4.16 33.72 4.72
C LYS A 453 4.07 32.20 4.95
N HIS A 454 5.20 31.48 5.06
CA HIS A 454 5.25 30.17 5.72
C HIS A 454 6.64 29.81 6.26
N SER A 455 6.60 29.44 7.55
CA SER A 455 7.56 28.73 8.40
C SER A 455 8.82 29.46 8.90
N THR A 456 8.90 29.46 10.23
CA THR A 456 9.98 29.69 11.20
C THR A 456 11.25 28.89 10.91
N ASN A 457 11.99 29.23 9.85
CA ASN A 457 13.25 28.57 9.54
C ASN A 457 14.35 29.64 9.40
N HIS A 458 15.45 29.46 10.14
CA HIS A 458 16.58 30.39 10.25
C HIS A 458 17.04 30.98 8.91
N PHE A 459 17.09 30.15 7.86
CA PHE A 459 17.51 30.55 6.52
C PHE A 459 16.49 31.38 5.72
N VAL A 460 15.19 31.32 6.06
CA VAL A 460 14.15 32.15 5.40
C VAL A 460 14.28 33.61 5.84
N LEU A 461 14.65 33.81 7.11
CA LEU A 461 14.95 35.12 7.66
C LEU A 461 16.27 35.66 7.08
N PHE A 462 17.31 34.81 7.00
CA PHE A 462 18.58 35.12 6.32
C PHE A 462 18.42 35.50 4.84
N HIS A 463 17.49 34.88 4.11
CA HIS A 463 17.20 35.28 2.73
C HIS A 463 16.63 36.71 2.66
N ARG A 464 15.76 37.08 3.61
CA ARG A 464 15.19 38.43 3.65
C ARG A 464 16.29 39.48 3.90
N THR A 465 17.21 39.19 4.81
CA THR A 465 18.33 40.09 5.13
C THR A 465 19.33 40.22 3.98
N LEU A 466 19.70 39.11 3.33
CA LEU A 466 20.54 39.13 2.13
C LEU A 466 19.92 39.95 0.99
N SER A 467 18.61 39.82 0.78
CA SER A 467 17.91 40.61 -0.25
C SER A 467 17.82 42.09 0.11
N THR A 468 17.63 42.47 1.37
CA THR A 468 17.57 43.88 1.79
C THR A 468 18.95 44.55 1.78
N ASP A 469 19.99 43.84 2.22
CA ASP A 469 21.34 44.41 2.35
C ASP A 469 21.98 44.66 0.97
N LEU A 470 21.62 43.86 -0.05
CA LEU A 470 22.04 44.08 -1.44
C LEU A 470 21.21 45.15 -2.18
N LEU A 471 20.06 45.58 -1.65
CA LEU A 471 19.17 46.56 -2.29
C LEU A 471 19.40 48.01 -1.79
N LEU A 472 20.05 48.20 -0.63
CA LEU A 472 20.07 49.49 0.06
C LEU A 472 21.22 50.43 -0.29
N TYR A 473 22.22 50.02 -1.09
CA TYR A 473 23.36 50.87 -1.42
C TYR A 473 23.48 51.09 -2.93
N GLY A 474 22.63 52.01 -3.41
CA GLY A 474 22.62 52.56 -4.76
C GLY A 474 22.33 54.06 -4.76
N HIS A 475 22.78 54.77 -3.72
CA HIS A 475 22.79 56.23 -3.68
C HIS A 475 24.00 56.71 -2.86
N THR A 476 25.18 56.59 -3.45
CA THR A 476 26.29 57.55 -3.33
C THR A 476 27.17 57.40 -4.55
#